data_AF-A0A0Q7TNE5-F1
#
_entry.id   AF-A0A0Q7TNE5-F1
#
_cell.length_a   1.000
_cell.length_b   1.000
_cell.length_c   1.000
_cell.angle_alpha   90.00
_cell.angle_beta   90.00
_cell.angle_gamma   90.00
#
_symmetry.space_group_name_H-M   'P 1'
#
loop_
_entity.id
_entity.type
_entity.pdbx_description
1 polymer ?
#
loop_
_entity_poly.entity_id
_entity_poly.type
_entity_poly.pdbx_seq_one_letter_code
_entity_poly.pdbx_strand_id
1 'polypeptide(L)'
;MPTLLRGEDAKALHKLSERINKTVKPADALEEMWVADVVHLQWELQRLQESKAQLIHLKHEEGIREVLTALIGGVKAAGLLAGRKVGLDDAQQDIERLFNAGEVTTKTIVAQTMVLYLDEIERLERMILSAEVRRNNAIREVRFHRDALARNLRRACEEVEDGEFTEIPASPEAHPTTAAAQKQIETKVSSGSVNDQGREEDSASEAVESREDD
;
A
#
# COMPACT_ATOMS: atom_id res chain seq x y z
N MET A 1 -4.05 9.75 14.51
CA MET A 1 -3.35 8.90 15.49
C MET A 1 -4.26 7.77 15.93
N PRO A 2 -3.79 6.51 16.03
CA PRO A 2 -4.61 5.37 16.43
C PRO A 2 -5.21 5.58 17.83
N THR A 3 -6.47 5.20 18.02
CA THR A 3 -7.07 5.12 19.36
C THR A 3 -6.55 3.88 20.07
N LEU A 4 -5.99 4.07 21.27
CA LEU A 4 -5.48 2.97 22.09
C LEU A 4 -6.64 2.26 22.81
N LEU A 5 -6.61 0.93 22.77
CA LEU A 5 -7.53 0.12 23.57
C LEU A 5 -6.99 -0.04 25.00
N ARG A 6 -7.88 -0.45 25.92
CA ARG A 6 -7.51 -0.73 27.31
C ARG A 6 -6.43 -1.82 27.33
N GLY A 7 -5.30 -1.53 27.98
CA GLY A 7 -4.17 -2.46 28.13
C GLY A 7 -3.08 -2.30 27.07
N GLU A 8 -3.28 -1.46 26.05
CA GLU A 8 -2.25 -1.20 25.04
C GLU A 8 -1.18 -0.22 25.52
N ASP A 9 0.06 -0.42 25.09
CA ASP A 9 1.20 0.41 25.45
C ASP A 9 1.40 1.58 24.47
N ALA A 10 1.04 2.78 24.91
CA ALA A 10 1.29 4.02 24.18
C ALA A 10 2.77 4.22 23.80
N LYS A 11 3.71 3.75 24.66
CA LYS A 11 5.15 3.87 24.39
C LYS A 11 5.56 2.94 23.25
N ALA A 12 4.97 1.76 23.14
CA ALA A 12 5.24 0.84 22.04
C ALA A 12 4.77 1.43 20.70
N LEU A 13 3.57 2.02 20.65
CA LEU A 13 3.08 2.72 19.46
C LEU A 13 3.98 3.90 19.09
N HIS A 14 4.42 4.70 20.08
CA HIS A 14 5.32 5.82 19.81
C HIS A 14 6.66 5.35 19.25
N LYS A 15 7.28 4.31 19.84
CA LYS A 15 8.52 3.71 19.33
C LYS A 15 8.37 3.15 17.91
N LEU A 16 7.22 2.55 17.58
CA LEU A 16 6.92 2.09 16.22
C LEU A 16 6.91 3.28 15.25
N SER A 17 6.20 4.34 15.61
CA SER A 17 6.13 5.57 14.83
C SER A 17 7.50 6.20 14.63
N GLU A 18 8.29 6.36 15.69
CA GLU A 18 9.66 6.91 15.62
C GLU A 18 10.55 6.08 14.71
N ARG A 19 10.51 4.75 14.82
CA ARG A 19 11.31 3.84 14.00
C ARG A 19 10.96 3.96 12.52
N ILE A 20 9.68 4.00 12.19
CA ILE A 20 9.23 4.13 10.80
C ILE A 20 9.62 5.51 10.26
N ASN A 21 9.34 6.59 11.00
CA ASN A 21 9.70 7.95 10.59
C ASN A 21 11.22 8.13 10.40
N LYS A 22 12.03 7.59 11.33
CA LYS A 22 13.50 7.63 11.22
C LYS A 22 14.02 6.90 9.98
N THR A 23 13.33 5.85 9.56
CA THR A 23 13.73 5.01 8.42
C THR A 23 13.27 5.63 7.10
N VAL A 24 12.00 6.04 7.02
CA VAL A 24 11.41 6.57 5.79
C VAL A 24 11.87 8.00 5.52
N LYS A 25 12.04 8.81 6.57
CA LYS A 25 12.35 10.25 6.51
C LYS A 25 11.41 10.97 5.53
N PRO A 26 10.12 11.12 5.88
CA PRO A 26 9.18 11.79 5.01
C PRO A 26 9.66 13.21 4.67
N ALA A 27 9.64 13.57 3.39
CA ALA A 27 10.18 14.83 2.89
C ALA A 27 9.14 15.96 2.84
N ASP A 28 7.85 15.60 2.79
CA ASP A 28 6.73 16.54 2.66
C ASP A 28 5.46 16.01 3.36
N ALA A 29 4.43 16.84 3.35
CA ALA A 29 3.15 16.56 4.01
C ALA A 29 2.41 15.32 3.46
N LEU A 30 2.59 14.98 2.17
CA LEU A 30 1.97 13.78 1.60
C LEU A 30 2.67 12.52 2.12
N GLU A 31 4.00 12.54 2.14
CA GLU A 31 4.77 11.45 2.73
C GLU A 31 4.49 11.30 4.23
N GLU A 32 4.36 12.40 4.98
CA GLU A 32 3.99 12.37 6.40
C GLU A 32 2.63 11.69 6.61
N MET A 33 1.63 12.01 5.78
CA MET A 33 0.31 11.41 5.83
C MET A 33 0.37 9.90 5.57
N TRP A 34 0.99 9.47 4.47
CA TRP A 34 1.09 8.04 4.16
C TRP A 34 1.93 7.26 5.16
N VAL A 35 2.99 7.86 5.71
CA VAL A 35 3.78 7.26 6.80
C VAL A 35 2.93 7.10 8.06
N ALA A 36 2.11 8.10 8.40
CA ALA A 36 1.18 7.99 9.53
C ALA A 36 0.14 6.87 9.32
N ASP A 37 -0.36 6.70 8.10
CA ASP A 37 -1.26 5.60 7.73
C ASP A 37 -0.55 4.25 7.87
N VAL A 38 0.69 4.12 7.40
CA VAL A 38 1.48 2.89 7.55
C VAL A 38 1.68 2.54 9.03
N VAL A 39 1.99 3.52 9.88
CA VAL A 39 2.11 3.32 11.33
C VAL A 39 0.78 2.84 11.92
N HIS A 40 -0.32 3.49 11.54
CA HIS A 40 -1.65 3.12 12.01
C HIS A 40 -2.04 1.70 11.61
N LEU A 41 -1.87 1.36 10.33
CA LEU A 41 -2.22 0.05 9.79
C LEU A 41 -1.32 -1.06 10.33
N GLN A 42 -0.03 -0.77 10.55
CA GLN A 42 0.87 -1.73 11.21
C GLN A 42 0.45 -2.01 12.65
N TRP A 43 -0.01 -1.00 13.39
CA TRP A 43 -0.55 -1.19 14.74
C TRP A 43 -1.87 -1.97 14.72
N GLU A 44 -2.77 -1.65 13.78
CA GLU A 44 -4.04 -2.36 13.60
C GLU A 44 -3.81 -3.85 13.29
N LEU A 45 -2.84 -4.18 12.42
CA LEU A 45 -2.48 -5.56 12.11
C LEU A 45 -2.01 -6.35 13.33
N GLN A 46 -1.13 -5.77 14.16
CA GLN A 46 -0.67 -6.41 15.39
C GLN A 46 -1.83 -6.67 16.34
N ARG A 47 -2.68 -5.66 16.57
CA ARG A 47 -3.88 -5.78 17.39
C ARG A 47 -4.82 -6.88 16.90
N LEU A 48 -5.08 -6.97 15.60
CA LEU A 48 -5.99 -7.97 15.04
C LEU A 48 -5.41 -9.39 15.16
N GLN A 49 -4.10 -9.55 14.94
CA GLN A 49 -3.42 -10.84 15.12
C GLN A 49 -3.46 -11.30 16.58
N GLU A 50 -3.19 -10.39 17.53
CA GLU A 50 -3.31 -10.69 18.96
C GLU A 50 -4.75 -11.02 19.35
N SER A 51 -5.73 -10.26 18.83
CA SER A 51 -7.15 -10.51 19.10
C SER A 51 -7.59 -11.89 18.60
N LYS A 52 -7.11 -12.32 17.42
CA LYS A 52 -7.35 -13.68 16.91
C LYS A 52 -6.76 -14.75 17.83
N ALA A 53 -5.52 -14.57 18.26
CA ALA A 53 -4.87 -15.52 19.18
C ALA A 53 -5.60 -15.60 20.53
N GLN A 54 -6.02 -14.46 21.07
CA GLN A 54 -6.79 -14.37 22.32
C GLN A 54 -8.17 -15.01 22.18
N LEU A 55 -8.85 -14.85 21.05
CA LEU A 55 -10.12 -15.54 20.77
C LEU A 55 -9.92 -17.05 20.85
N ILE A 56 -8.95 -17.61 20.13
CA ILE A 56 -8.67 -19.06 20.15
C ILE A 56 -8.36 -19.54 21.57
N HIS A 57 -7.55 -18.78 22.32
CA HIS A 57 -7.21 -19.12 23.70
C HIS A 57 -8.43 -19.10 24.62
N LEU A 58 -9.26 -18.05 24.56
CA LEU A 58 -10.48 -17.93 25.37
C LEU A 58 -11.48 -19.06 25.08
N LYS A 59 -11.51 -19.49 23.82
CA LYS A 59 -12.43 -20.51 23.28
C LYS A 59 -11.92 -21.94 23.40
N HIS A 60 -10.71 -22.12 23.93
CA HIS A 60 -10.08 -23.42 24.05
C HIS A 60 -10.90 -24.44 24.87
N GLU A 61 -11.56 -24.01 25.95
CA GLU A 61 -12.41 -24.91 26.74
C GLU A 61 -13.61 -25.46 25.96
N GLU A 62 -14.20 -24.68 25.06
CA GLU A 62 -15.28 -25.15 24.21
C GLU A 62 -14.77 -26.17 23.18
N GLY A 63 -13.56 -25.96 22.64
CA GLY A 63 -12.88 -26.97 21.82
C GLY A 63 -12.65 -28.29 22.56
N ILE A 64 -12.15 -28.23 23.81
CA ILE A 64 -12.00 -29.42 24.67
C ILE A 64 -13.35 -30.12 24.85
N ARG A 65 -14.43 -29.36 25.10
CA ARG A 65 -15.77 -29.91 25.28
C ARG A 65 -16.26 -30.68 24.06
N GLU A 66 -16.09 -30.13 22.87
CA GLU A 66 -16.55 -30.79 21.65
C GLU A 66 -15.76 -32.06 21.36
N VAL A 67 -14.43 -32.03 21.54
CA VAL A 67 -13.61 -33.24 21.38
C VAL A 67 -14.00 -34.32 22.39
N LEU A 68 -14.17 -33.97 23.67
CA LEU A 68 -14.62 -34.92 24.69
C LEU A 68 -16.03 -35.44 24.39
N THR A 69 -16.93 -34.56 23.93
CA THR A 69 -18.30 -34.95 23.56
C THR A 69 -18.29 -36.00 22.45
N ALA A 70 -17.42 -35.86 21.46
CA ALA A 70 -17.25 -36.85 20.40
C ALA A 70 -16.68 -38.20 20.91
N LEU A 71 -15.81 -38.19 21.93
CA LEU A 71 -15.19 -39.41 22.46
C LEU A 71 -16.08 -40.19 23.43
N ILE A 72 -16.79 -39.51 24.33
CA ILE A 72 -17.47 -40.14 25.46
C ILE A 72 -18.96 -39.75 25.60
N GLY A 73 -19.47 -38.92 24.69
CA GLY A 73 -20.83 -38.38 24.75
C GLY A 73 -20.96 -37.15 25.66
N GLY A 74 -21.92 -36.29 25.34
CA GLY A 74 -22.03 -34.95 25.94
C GLY A 74 -22.24 -34.91 27.45
N VAL A 75 -23.05 -35.83 28.00
CA VAL A 75 -23.34 -35.86 29.45
C VAL A 75 -22.08 -36.20 30.25
N LYS A 76 -21.29 -37.20 29.80
CA LYS A 76 -20.05 -37.59 30.48
C LYS A 76 -18.98 -36.50 30.33
N ALA A 77 -18.86 -35.90 29.14
CA ALA A 77 -17.96 -34.77 28.90
C ALA A 77 -18.26 -33.58 29.80
N ALA A 78 -19.55 -33.23 29.97
CA ALA A 78 -19.97 -32.15 30.87
C ALA A 78 -19.62 -32.46 32.33
N GLY A 79 -19.81 -33.70 32.78
CA GLY A 79 -19.43 -34.15 34.12
C GLY A 79 -17.93 -34.02 34.40
N LEU A 80 -17.08 -34.49 33.48
CA LEU A 80 -15.61 -34.37 33.62
C LEU A 80 -15.15 -32.90 33.64
N LEU A 81 -15.69 -32.07 32.76
CA LEU A 81 -15.35 -30.64 32.71
C LEU A 81 -15.79 -29.90 33.97
N ALA A 82 -16.97 -30.22 34.51
CA ALA A 82 -17.42 -29.66 35.78
C ALA A 82 -16.51 -30.09 36.93
N GLY A 83 -16.13 -31.37 36.99
CA GLY A 83 -15.19 -31.89 37.98
C GLY A 83 -13.83 -31.19 37.92
N ARG A 84 -13.29 -30.99 36.71
CA ARG A 84 -12.05 -30.25 36.47
C ARG A 84 -12.12 -28.81 37.00
N LYS A 85 -13.23 -28.10 36.77
CA LYS A 85 -13.41 -26.70 37.22
C LYS A 85 -13.42 -26.55 38.74
N VAL A 86 -13.87 -27.57 39.46
CA VAL A 86 -13.91 -27.59 40.92
C VAL A 86 -12.60 -28.16 41.52
N GLY A 87 -11.66 -28.60 40.68
CA GLY A 87 -10.37 -29.13 41.12
C GLY A 87 -10.41 -30.58 41.58
N LEU A 88 -11.30 -31.40 41.02
CA LEU A 88 -11.24 -32.85 41.23
C LEU A 88 -10.06 -33.43 40.44
N ASP A 89 -9.04 -33.90 41.16
CA ASP A 89 -7.80 -34.42 40.57
C ASP A 89 -8.05 -35.54 39.55
N ASP A 90 -9.01 -36.42 39.83
CA ASP A 90 -9.37 -37.53 38.94
C ASP A 90 -9.92 -37.04 37.59
N ALA A 91 -10.61 -35.90 37.56
CA ALA A 91 -11.24 -35.41 36.34
C ALA A 91 -10.20 -34.94 35.30
N GLN A 92 -9.13 -34.28 35.75
CA GLN A 92 -8.04 -33.89 34.86
C GLN A 92 -7.27 -35.13 34.35
N GLN A 93 -6.99 -36.10 35.22
CA GLN A 93 -6.32 -37.34 34.82
C GLN A 93 -7.16 -38.16 33.83
N ASP A 94 -8.47 -38.22 34.03
CA ASP A 94 -9.38 -38.94 33.13
C ASP A 94 -9.48 -38.27 31.75
N ILE A 95 -9.50 -36.93 31.69
CA ILE A 95 -9.42 -36.20 30.42
C ILE A 95 -8.12 -36.52 29.69
N GLU A 96 -6.98 -36.51 30.39
CA GLU A 96 -5.67 -36.83 29.81
C GLU A 96 -5.60 -38.28 29.31
N ARG A 97 -6.14 -39.24 30.07
CA ARG A 97 -6.24 -40.65 29.64
C ARG A 97 -7.07 -40.79 28.37
N LEU A 98 -8.23 -40.11 28.30
CA LEU A 98 -9.10 -40.14 27.13
C LEU A 98 -8.43 -39.53 25.90
N PHE A 99 -7.72 -38.41 26.07
CA PHE A 99 -6.98 -37.79 24.98
C PHE A 99 -5.84 -38.68 24.48
N ASN A 100 -5.08 -39.31 25.38
CA ASN A 100 -4.04 -40.26 24.99
C ASN A 100 -4.60 -41.48 24.27
N ALA A 101 -5.71 -42.05 24.75
CA ALA A 101 -6.35 -43.21 24.13
C ALA A 101 -6.94 -42.88 22.75
N GLY A 102 -7.42 -41.65 22.55
CA GLY A 102 -7.96 -41.16 21.28
C GLY A 102 -6.93 -40.47 20.37
N GLU A 103 -5.64 -40.50 20.71
CA GLU A 103 -4.56 -39.78 19.99
C GLU A 103 -4.87 -38.28 19.77
N VAL A 104 -5.64 -37.68 20.68
CA VAL A 104 -6.03 -36.28 20.63
C VAL A 104 -4.85 -35.43 21.08
N THR A 105 -4.43 -34.50 20.21
CA THR A 105 -3.35 -33.56 20.52
C THR A 105 -3.90 -32.16 20.77
N THR A 106 -3.07 -31.27 21.32
CA THR A 106 -3.39 -29.84 21.42
C THR A 106 -3.76 -29.24 20.07
N LYS A 107 -3.14 -29.69 18.97
CA LYS A 107 -3.47 -29.23 17.62
C LYS A 107 -4.87 -29.64 17.20
N THR A 108 -5.30 -30.84 17.57
CA THR A 108 -6.67 -31.33 17.32
C THR A 108 -7.69 -30.45 18.05
N ILE A 109 -7.43 -30.12 19.31
CA ILE A 109 -8.31 -29.25 20.11
C ILE A 109 -8.36 -27.84 19.53
N VAL A 110 -7.21 -27.28 19.14
CA VAL A 110 -7.14 -25.96 18.48
C VAL A 110 -7.90 -25.97 17.15
N ALA A 111 -7.71 -26.99 16.32
CA ALA A 111 -8.44 -27.13 15.06
C ALA A 111 -9.96 -27.22 15.30
N GLN A 112 -10.40 -28.01 16.28
CA GLN A 112 -11.81 -28.08 16.66
C GLN A 112 -12.33 -26.73 17.16
N THR A 113 -11.54 -26.01 17.96
CA THR A 113 -11.88 -24.66 18.42
C THR A 113 -12.05 -23.72 17.22
N MET A 114 -11.16 -23.78 16.24
CA MET A 114 -11.26 -22.96 15.04
C MET A 114 -12.49 -23.30 14.19
N VAL A 115 -12.88 -24.57 14.09
CA VAL A 115 -14.10 -24.98 13.40
C VAL A 115 -15.35 -24.39 14.07
N LEU A 116 -15.38 -24.37 15.41
CA LEU A 116 -16.52 -23.81 16.17
C LEU A 116 -16.67 -22.30 16.02
N TYR A 117 -15.56 -21.59 15.80
CA TYR A 117 -15.50 -20.12 15.72
C TYR A 117 -15.00 -19.66 14.35
N LEU A 118 -15.30 -20.43 13.30
CA LEU A 118 -14.78 -20.19 11.97
C LEU A 118 -15.21 -18.82 11.47
N ASP A 119 -16.47 -18.45 11.68
CA ASP A 119 -17.04 -17.18 11.21
C ASP A 119 -16.35 -15.97 11.87
N GLU A 120 -16.13 -16.01 13.19
CA GLU A 120 -15.43 -14.94 13.91
C GLU A 120 -13.97 -14.84 13.47
N ILE A 121 -13.30 -15.97 13.30
CA ILE A 121 -11.91 -16.02 12.81
C ILE A 121 -11.83 -15.49 11.38
N GLU A 122 -12.74 -15.88 10.50
CA GLU A 122 -12.78 -15.41 9.11
C GLU A 122 -13.05 -13.91 9.03
N ARG A 123 -13.90 -13.36 9.91
CA ARG A 123 -14.10 -11.91 10.00
C ARG A 123 -12.80 -11.19 10.41
N LEU A 124 -12.08 -11.71 11.40
CA LEU A 124 -10.78 -11.15 11.80
C LEU A 124 -9.74 -11.26 10.67
N GLU A 125 -9.68 -12.39 9.97
CA GLU A 125 -8.82 -12.58 8.79
C GLU A 125 -9.13 -11.57 7.68
N ARG A 126 -10.42 -11.33 7.39
CA ARG A 126 -10.82 -10.31 6.40
C ARG A 126 -10.40 -8.90 6.82
N MET A 127 -10.49 -8.57 8.12
CA MET A 127 -10.01 -7.29 8.64
C MET A 127 -8.48 -7.17 8.53
N ILE A 128 -7.74 -8.24 8.85
CA ILE A 128 -6.29 -8.32 8.69
C ILE A 128 -5.93 -8.07 7.22
N LEU A 129 -6.51 -8.83 6.30
CA LEU A 129 -6.25 -8.70 4.87
C LEU A 129 -6.54 -7.27 4.37
N SER A 130 -7.66 -6.67 4.81
CA SER A 130 -8.00 -5.29 4.47
C SER A 130 -6.96 -4.28 4.98
N ALA A 131 -6.47 -4.45 6.21
CA ALA A 131 -5.41 -3.60 6.75
C ALA A 131 -4.07 -3.80 6.01
N GLU A 132 -3.73 -5.02 5.61
CA GLU A 132 -2.52 -5.31 4.81
C GLU A 132 -2.58 -4.64 3.43
N VAL A 133 -3.72 -4.76 2.74
CA VAL A 133 -3.95 -4.14 1.44
C VAL A 133 -3.80 -2.62 1.54
N ARG A 134 -4.45 -1.98 2.52
CA ARG A 134 -4.33 -0.53 2.75
C ARG A 134 -2.88 -0.13 3.04
N ARG A 135 -2.15 -0.91 3.84
CA ARG A 135 -0.75 -0.61 4.20
C ARG A 135 0.13 -0.69 2.97
N ASN A 136 -0.03 -1.74 2.17
CA ASN A 136 0.75 -1.93 0.96
C ASN A 136 0.47 -0.84 -0.08
N ASN A 137 -0.77 -0.35 -0.16
CA ASN A 137 -1.13 0.79 -0.99
C ASN A 137 -0.43 2.07 -0.51
N ALA A 138 -0.48 2.40 0.79
CA ALA A 138 0.22 3.57 1.32
C ALA A 138 1.74 3.53 1.06
N ILE A 139 2.37 2.36 1.21
CA ILE A 139 3.79 2.16 0.88
C ILE A 139 4.04 2.39 -0.62
N ARG A 140 3.14 1.91 -1.49
CA ARG A 140 3.24 2.09 -2.94
C ARG A 140 3.16 3.56 -3.32
N GLU A 141 2.26 4.32 -2.72
CA GLU A 141 2.10 5.75 -3.00
C GLU A 141 3.35 6.56 -2.59
N VAL A 142 3.96 6.27 -1.45
CA VAL A 142 5.25 6.88 -1.07
C VAL A 142 6.33 6.62 -2.14
N ARG A 143 6.44 5.37 -2.61
CA ARG A 143 7.41 5.03 -3.66
C ARG A 143 7.09 5.76 -4.96
N PHE A 144 5.83 5.74 -5.37
CA PHE A 144 5.38 6.37 -6.61
C PHE A 144 5.66 7.87 -6.63
N HIS A 145 5.37 8.55 -5.52
CA HIS A 145 5.65 9.97 -5.34
C HIS A 145 7.14 10.30 -5.49
N ARG A 146 8.01 9.56 -4.80
CA ARG A 146 9.47 9.74 -4.90
C ARG A 146 9.99 9.49 -6.30
N ASP A 147 9.53 8.43 -6.95
CA ASP A 147 9.95 8.10 -8.31
C ASP A 147 9.49 9.17 -9.32
N ALA A 148 8.28 9.71 -9.15
CA ALA A 148 7.76 10.79 -9.98
C ALA A 148 8.55 12.08 -9.80
N LEU A 149 8.86 12.46 -8.55
CA LEU A 149 9.69 13.61 -8.25
C LEU A 149 11.09 13.48 -8.87
N ALA A 150 11.73 12.32 -8.73
CA ALA A 150 13.04 12.08 -9.31
C ALA A 150 13.05 12.13 -10.85
N ARG A 151 12.00 11.61 -11.50
CA ARG A 151 11.84 11.74 -12.97
C ARG A 151 11.66 13.19 -13.40
N ASN A 152 10.82 13.94 -12.72
CA ASN A 152 10.56 15.35 -13.05
C ASN A 152 11.82 16.20 -12.89
N LEU A 153 12.62 15.96 -11.85
CA LEU A 153 13.90 16.64 -11.65
C LEU A 153 14.89 16.35 -12.78
N ARG A 154 15.03 15.08 -13.20
CA ARG A 154 15.90 14.73 -14.33
C ARG A 154 15.50 15.45 -15.61
N ARG A 155 14.21 15.43 -15.95
CA ARG A 155 13.69 16.13 -17.14
C ARG A 155 13.94 17.63 -17.07
N ALA A 156 13.74 18.25 -15.90
CA ALA A 156 14.00 19.67 -15.73
C ALA A 156 15.49 20.03 -15.91
N CYS A 157 16.41 19.15 -15.50
CA CYS A 157 17.84 19.33 -15.77
C CYS A 157 18.15 19.20 -17.27
N GLU A 158 17.58 18.21 -17.96
CA GLU A 158 17.74 18.02 -19.42
C GLU A 158 17.25 19.25 -20.21
N GLU A 159 16.09 19.81 -19.84
CA GLU A 159 15.54 21.02 -20.48
C GLU A 159 16.42 22.27 -20.31
N VAL A 160 17.15 22.39 -19.18
CA VAL A 160 18.10 23.48 -18.97
C VAL A 160 19.35 23.29 -19.83
N GLU A 161 19.88 22.07 -19.91
CA GLU A 161 21.04 21.75 -20.75
C GLU A 161 20.76 22.01 -22.24
N ASP A 162 19.57 21.66 -22.73
CA ASP A 162 19.16 21.93 -24.11
C ASP A 162 18.91 23.44 -24.37
N GLY A 163 18.48 24.20 -23.36
CA GLY A 163 18.21 25.63 -23.46
C GLY A 163 19.47 26.53 -23.46
N GLU A 164 20.61 26.04 -22.95
CA GLU A 164 21.87 26.81 -22.92
C GLU A 164 22.66 26.78 -24.24
N PHE A 165 22.25 25.97 -25.22
CA PHE A 165 22.86 25.96 -26.55
C PHE A 165 22.18 26.96 -27.50
N THR A 166 22.35 28.26 -27.25
CA THR A 166 22.11 29.28 -28.28
C THR A 166 23.42 29.52 -29.03
N GLU A 167 23.52 29.07 -30.28
CA GLU A 167 24.66 29.37 -31.15
C GLU A 167 24.87 30.89 -31.22
N ILE A 168 25.97 31.37 -30.63
CA ILE A 168 26.40 32.76 -30.83
C ILE A 168 26.81 32.86 -32.31
N PRO A 169 26.10 33.63 -33.16
CA PRO A 169 26.59 33.86 -34.51
C PRO A 169 27.96 34.53 -34.40
N ALA A 170 28.97 33.94 -35.02
CA ALA A 170 30.32 34.47 -35.03
C ALA A 170 30.29 35.95 -35.46
N SER A 171 30.61 36.84 -34.53
CA SER A 171 30.75 38.28 -34.80
C SER A 171 31.96 38.47 -35.73
N PRO A 172 31.78 39.07 -36.92
CA PRO A 172 32.92 39.40 -37.77
C PRO A 172 33.57 40.69 -37.23
N GLU A 173 34.68 40.55 -36.51
CA GLU A 173 35.55 41.68 -36.20
C GLU A 173 36.18 42.24 -37.49
N ALA A 174 35.84 43.51 -37.75
CA ALA A 174 36.67 44.59 -38.28
C ALA A 174 37.80 44.28 -39.28
N HIS A 175 37.66 44.84 -40.49
CA HIS A 175 38.81 45.23 -41.33
C HIS A 175 38.97 46.76 -41.39
N PRO A 176 40.22 47.26 -41.43
CA PRO A 176 40.54 48.69 -41.41
C PRO A 176 40.40 49.37 -42.78
N THR A 177 40.27 50.70 -42.71
CA THR A 177 40.07 51.68 -43.80
C THR A 177 41.21 51.75 -44.84
N THR A 178 40.79 51.96 -46.10
CA THR A 178 41.43 52.62 -47.26
C THR A 178 42.50 51.91 -48.11
N ALA A 179 42.17 51.61 -49.39
CA ALA A 179 42.73 52.29 -50.58
C ALA A 179 42.19 51.73 -51.92
N ALA A 180 41.77 52.68 -52.79
CA ALA A 180 41.91 52.70 -54.26
C ALA A 180 41.05 51.81 -55.21
N ALA A 181 40.26 52.54 -56.02
CA ALA A 181 40.18 52.51 -57.50
C ALA A 181 39.21 51.57 -58.25
N GLN A 182 38.13 52.19 -58.74
CA GLN A 182 37.63 52.24 -60.14
C GLN A 182 37.36 50.94 -60.93
N LYS A 183 36.08 50.70 -61.27
CA LYS A 183 35.44 50.78 -62.62
C LYS A 183 34.07 50.08 -62.60
N GLN A 184 32.99 50.77 -63.01
CA GLN A 184 32.17 50.51 -64.22
C GLN A 184 31.39 49.16 -64.20
N ILE A 185 30.12 48.99 -64.56
CA ILE A 185 29.14 49.74 -65.38
C ILE A 185 27.80 48.95 -65.36
N GLU A 186 26.67 49.64 -65.59
CA GLU A 186 25.37 49.17 -66.15
C GLU A 186 24.37 48.31 -65.32
N THR A 187 23.17 48.86 -64.99
CA THR A 187 21.83 48.70 -65.64
C THR A 187 21.25 47.28 -65.53
N LYS A 188 19.99 46.99 -65.18
CA LYS A 188 18.65 47.58 -65.43
C LYS A 188 17.69 46.90 -64.43
N VAL A 189 16.79 47.62 -63.75
CA VAL A 189 15.34 47.67 -64.03
C VAL A 189 14.70 46.30 -64.36
N SER A 190 13.84 45.79 -63.49
CA SER A 190 12.41 45.44 -63.76
C SER A 190 11.83 44.66 -62.57
N SER A 191 10.95 45.29 -61.78
CA SER A 191 9.49 45.04 -61.74
C SER A 191 9.07 43.70 -61.10
N GLY A 192 8.47 43.73 -59.91
CA GLY A 192 7.02 43.40 -59.73
C GLY A 192 6.86 41.92 -59.35
N SER A 193 5.95 41.43 -58.51
CA SER A 193 4.67 41.88 -57.97
C SER A 193 4.45 41.06 -56.68
N VAL A 194 4.09 41.67 -55.54
CA VAL A 194 2.74 41.67 -54.92
C VAL A 194 2.18 40.28 -54.55
N ASN A 195 2.00 40.13 -53.24
CA ASN A 195 1.12 39.27 -52.43
C ASN A 195 -0.02 38.52 -53.13
N ASP A 196 -0.31 37.33 -52.57
CA ASP A 196 -1.69 36.92 -52.30
C ASP A 196 -1.82 36.25 -50.92
N GLN A 197 -2.87 36.63 -50.20
CA GLN A 197 -3.27 36.21 -48.86
C GLN A 197 -4.68 35.64 -48.97
N GLY A 198 -4.99 34.62 -48.16
CA GLY A 198 -6.36 34.33 -47.72
C GLY A 198 -6.75 32.86 -47.93
N ARG A 199 -7.09 32.18 -46.82
CA ARG A 199 -8.48 31.85 -46.39
C ARG A 199 -9.01 30.61 -47.13
N GLU A 200 -9.73 29.66 -46.55
CA GLU A 200 -10.48 29.60 -45.30
C GLU A 200 -10.74 28.11 -44.98
N GLU A 201 -11.02 27.88 -43.69
CA GLU A 201 -11.87 26.86 -43.08
C GLU A 201 -12.71 25.95 -44.02
N ASP A 202 -12.83 24.66 -43.70
CA ASP A 202 -14.13 24.16 -43.20
C ASP A 202 -14.11 22.71 -42.65
N SER A 203 -14.91 22.56 -41.60
CA SER A 203 -15.84 21.46 -41.30
C SER A 203 -15.42 20.12 -40.69
N ALA A 204 -16.17 19.85 -39.62
CA ALA A 204 -16.30 18.67 -38.80
C ALA A 204 -17.25 17.60 -39.39
N SER A 205 -17.16 16.38 -38.85
CA SER A 205 -18.23 15.38 -38.72
C SER A 205 -17.74 14.39 -37.65
N GLU A 206 -18.36 14.24 -36.46
CA GLU A 206 -19.56 13.43 -36.17
C GLU A 206 -19.49 12.00 -36.77
N ALA A 207 -19.84 10.90 -36.13
CA ALA A 207 -20.41 10.58 -34.82
C ALA A 207 -20.57 9.03 -34.72
N VAL A 208 -20.64 8.49 -33.48
CA VAL A 208 -21.56 7.40 -33.01
C VAL A 208 -21.32 5.98 -33.61
N GLU A 209 -21.27 4.87 -32.85
CA GLU A 209 -22.41 4.15 -32.23
C GLU A 209 -21.85 2.93 -31.44
N SER A 210 -22.08 2.84 -30.12
CA SER A 210 -23.06 1.98 -29.41
C SER A 210 -22.98 0.47 -29.73
N ARG A 211 -22.82 -0.36 -28.68
CA ARG A 211 -23.54 -1.63 -28.54
C ARG A 211 -23.49 -2.17 -27.11
N GLU A 212 -24.68 -2.24 -26.52
CA GLU A 212 -25.07 -3.04 -25.36
C GLU A 212 -25.28 -4.51 -25.75
N ASP A 213 -25.46 -5.33 -24.71
CA ASP A 213 -26.07 -6.67 -24.62
C ASP A 213 -25.17 -7.90 -24.77
N ASP A 214 -24.82 -8.50 -23.61
CA ASP A 214 -25.33 -9.82 -23.15
C ASP A 214 -25.12 -10.00 -21.63
#